data_AF-A0A168LGR1-F1
#
_entry.id   AF-A0A168LGR1-F1
#
_cell.length_a   1.000
_cell.length_b   1.000
_cell.length_c   1.000
_cell.angle_alpha   90.00
_cell.angle_beta   90.00
_cell.angle_gamma   90.00
#
_symmetry.space_group_name_H-M   'P 1'
#
loop_
_entity.id
_entity.type
_entity.pdbx_description
1 polymer ?
#
loop_
_entity_poly.entity_id
_entity_poly.type
_entity_poly.pdbx_seq_one_letter_code
_entity_poly.pdbx_strand_id
1 'polypeptide(L)'
;MQARSSKNVQGIDVSHHQGKINWAKVAADGIDFVYIKATQNQMDNMFLKNVADAKAAGVLVGAYHYLDKSVTTVALAKAAATDFNTAIKEAGGVKVFDLPPTLDYEEIGSITAAQVNIIAKAFLSEIKRLTGVTPIIYTGNSFAEKFDLEVGKYFVWIARYGTAVPWDVTAWSIWTIWQYSDGSTGGTRSSGSRTVAGIVGPVDLNEYNGTLAELKAAYKKASGEEEEPVTERDINVVSAWAADNWTEAKVNGYFDGTRPGAPITREETAIVVNKLRKNFLKLIAGNTTQIADLEKRLQVIEQEGE
;
A
#
# COMPACT_ATOMS: atom_id res chain seq x y z
N MET A 1 -5.53 -14.39 -16.00
CA MET A 1 -5.83 -12.96 -16.14
C MET A 1 -6.18 -12.67 -17.60
N GLN A 2 -6.54 -11.43 -17.94
CA GLN A 2 -6.96 -11.04 -19.29
C GLN A 2 -5.80 -10.94 -20.31
N ALA A 3 -6.13 -11.00 -21.61
CA ALA A 3 -5.18 -10.78 -22.70
C ALA A 3 -4.90 -9.29 -22.95
N ARG A 4 -3.81 -9.01 -23.66
CA ARG A 4 -3.50 -7.68 -24.21
C ARG A 4 -4.55 -7.25 -25.23
N SER A 5 -4.71 -5.94 -25.41
CA SER A 5 -5.64 -5.34 -26.35
C SER A 5 -5.00 -4.13 -27.02
N SER A 6 -5.33 -3.88 -28.30
CA SER A 6 -4.83 -2.71 -29.03
C SER A 6 -5.29 -1.37 -28.45
N LYS A 7 -6.32 -1.37 -27.59
CA LYS A 7 -6.77 -0.17 -26.85
C LYS A 7 -5.90 0.15 -25.64
N ASN A 8 -5.07 -0.80 -25.19
CA ASN A 8 -4.26 -0.65 -24.00
C ASN A 8 -3.20 0.43 -24.21
N VAL A 9 -3.11 1.32 -23.24
CA VAL A 9 -2.08 2.36 -23.22
C VAL A 9 -0.71 1.72 -23.12
N GLN A 10 0.23 2.21 -23.92
CA GLN A 10 1.60 1.70 -23.96
C GLN A 10 2.47 2.46 -22.98
N GLY A 11 3.30 1.73 -22.24
CA GLY A 11 4.26 2.31 -21.32
C GLY A 11 5.58 1.59 -21.28
N ILE A 12 6.53 2.18 -20.58
CA ILE A 12 7.83 1.60 -20.28
C ILE A 12 8.14 1.75 -18.80
N ASP A 13 9.17 1.08 -18.34
CA ASP A 13 9.80 1.42 -17.08
C ASP A 13 11.32 1.47 -17.23
N VAL A 14 11.94 2.39 -16.48
CA VAL A 14 13.34 2.75 -16.67
C VAL A 14 14.03 3.01 -15.33
N SER A 15 15.35 2.85 -15.34
CA SER A 15 16.24 3.20 -14.24
C SER A 15 17.51 3.85 -14.80
N HIS A 16 18.53 4.01 -13.98
CA HIS A 16 19.87 4.39 -14.46
C HIS A 16 20.42 3.46 -15.55
N HIS A 17 19.96 2.21 -15.66
CA HIS A 17 20.45 1.25 -16.65
C HIS A 17 20.21 1.69 -18.11
N GLN A 18 19.14 2.46 -18.39
CA GLN A 18 18.87 2.98 -19.73
C GLN A 18 19.76 4.19 -20.09
N GLY A 19 20.51 4.73 -19.13
CA GLY A 19 21.41 5.87 -19.36
C GLY A 19 20.68 7.10 -19.90
N LYS A 20 21.24 7.73 -20.94
CA LYS A 20 20.66 8.93 -21.53
C LYS A 20 19.48 8.59 -22.45
N ILE A 21 18.30 9.06 -22.09
CA ILE A 21 17.06 8.88 -22.84
C ILE A 21 16.70 10.17 -23.60
N ASN A 22 16.28 10.05 -24.86
CA ASN A 22 15.65 11.12 -25.61
C ASN A 22 14.12 11.02 -25.48
N TRP A 23 13.57 11.71 -24.49
CA TRP A 23 12.15 11.64 -24.13
C TRP A 23 11.20 12.17 -25.21
N ALA A 24 11.62 13.14 -26.03
CA ALA A 24 10.83 13.61 -27.16
C ALA A 24 10.63 12.50 -28.21
N LYS A 25 11.67 11.68 -28.44
CA LYS A 25 11.55 10.50 -29.32
C LYS A 25 10.71 9.39 -28.69
N VAL A 26 10.81 9.19 -27.38
CA VAL A 26 9.99 8.21 -26.64
C VAL A 26 8.51 8.55 -26.77
N ALA A 27 8.14 9.81 -26.52
CA ALA A 27 6.76 10.29 -26.69
C ALA A 27 6.29 10.17 -28.14
N ALA A 28 7.12 10.57 -29.11
CA ALA A 28 6.80 10.46 -30.54
C ALA A 28 6.65 9.00 -31.03
N ASP A 29 7.26 8.04 -30.33
CA ASP A 29 7.11 6.61 -30.58
C ASP A 29 5.87 6.02 -29.88
N GLY A 30 4.99 6.85 -29.33
CA GLY A 30 3.71 6.41 -28.77
C GLY A 30 3.83 5.71 -27.41
N ILE A 31 4.83 6.07 -26.62
CA ILE A 31 4.88 5.73 -25.19
C ILE A 31 4.14 6.81 -24.41
N ASP A 32 3.04 6.42 -23.76
CA ASP A 32 2.14 7.33 -23.06
C ASP A 32 2.48 7.50 -21.57
N PHE A 33 3.06 6.46 -20.95
CA PHE A 33 3.42 6.48 -19.54
C PHE A 33 4.77 5.82 -19.26
N VAL A 34 5.39 6.21 -18.15
CA VAL A 34 6.63 5.61 -17.65
C VAL A 34 6.62 5.46 -16.14
N TYR A 35 7.09 4.32 -15.65
CA TYR A 35 7.53 4.16 -14.27
C TYR A 35 9.05 4.32 -14.17
N ILE A 36 9.53 5.15 -13.25
CA ILE A 36 10.95 5.46 -13.10
C ILE A 36 11.43 4.95 -11.74
N LYS A 37 12.53 4.20 -11.72
CA LYS A 37 13.15 3.73 -10.48
C LYS A 37 13.53 4.95 -9.64
N ALA A 38 12.96 5.05 -8.45
CA ALA A 38 13.31 6.09 -7.51
C ALA A 38 14.43 5.64 -6.58
N THR A 39 14.29 4.43 -6.04
CA THR A 39 15.13 3.99 -4.92
C THR A 39 15.31 2.48 -4.89
N GLN A 40 16.51 2.06 -4.48
CA GLN A 40 16.84 0.72 -3.97
C GLN A 40 17.97 0.91 -2.97
N ASN A 41 17.69 0.85 -1.67
CA ASN A 41 18.62 1.21 -0.57
C ASN A 41 19.12 2.69 -0.60
N GLN A 42 19.23 3.30 -1.77
CA GLN A 42 19.57 4.69 -2.05
C GLN A 42 18.80 5.17 -3.29
N MET A 43 18.82 6.47 -3.56
CA MET A 43 18.19 7.04 -4.75
C MET A 43 18.90 6.60 -6.04
N ASP A 44 18.14 6.28 -7.07
CA ASP A 44 18.65 6.06 -8.42
C ASP A 44 19.18 7.38 -9.00
N ASN A 45 20.42 7.38 -9.50
CA ASN A 45 21.12 8.59 -9.92
C ASN A 45 20.50 9.26 -11.16
N MET A 46 19.63 8.58 -11.90
CA MET A 46 18.90 9.12 -13.05
C MET A 46 17.46 9.52 -12.69
N PHE A 47 16.98 9.21 -11.49
CA PHE A 47 15.58 9.41 -11.09
C PHE A 47 15.09 10.84 -11.34
N LEU A 48 15.70 11.84 -10.69
CA LEU A 48 15.25 13.24 -10.78
C LEU A 48 15.29 13.76 -12.22
N LYS A 49 16.32 13.39 -12.97
CA LYS A 49 16.48 13.77 -14.37
C LYS A 49 15.40 13.16 -15.26
N ASN A 50 15.19 11.86 -15.14
CA ASN A 50 14.18 11.15 -15.93
C ASN A 50 12.77 11.64 -15.61
N VAL A 51 12.46 11.93 -14.33
CA VAL A 51 11.17 12.52 -13.94
C VAL A 51 10.98 13.87 -14.62
N ALA A 52 11.95 14.78 -14.53
CA ALA A 52 11.84 16.10 -15.13
C ALA A 52 11.70 16.05 -16.66
N ASP A 53 12.55 15.27 -17.33
CA ASP A 53 12.59 15.20 -18.79
C ASP A 53 11.37 14.47 -19.38
N ALA A 54 10.92 13.38 -18.75
CA ALA A 54 9.72 12.64 -19.20
C ALA A 54 8.47 13.51 -19.11
N LYS A 55 8.33 14.25 -17.99
CA LYS A 55 7.24 15.21 -17.82
C LYS A 55 7.28 16.33 -18.85
N ALA A 56 8.46 16.88 -19.13
CA ALA A 56 8.62 17.92 -20.14
C ALA A 56 8.25 17.42 -21.56
N ALA A 57 8.41 16.12 -21.83
CA ALA A 57 7.98 15.49 -23.07
C ALA A 57 6.48 15.10 -23.10
N GLY A 58 5.74 15.31 -22.00
CA GLY A 58 4.30 15.00 -21.92
C GLY A 58 3.98 13.52 -21.66
N VAL A 59 4.98 12.72 -21.27
CA VAL A 59 4.77 11.32 -20.84
C VAL A 59 4.26 11.31 -19.40
N LEU A 60 3.24 10.51 -19.09
CA LEU A 60 2.73 10.37 -17.72
C LEU A 60 3.76 9.67 -16.84
N VAL A 61 4.07 10.24 -15.67
CA VAL A 61 5.19 9.73 -14.85
C VAL A 61 4.71 9.10 -13.55
N GLY A 62 5.19 7.88 -13.30
CA GLY A 62 5.15 7.19 -12.00
C GLY A 62 6.56 6.92 -11.47
N ALA A 63 6.62 6.54 -10.20
CA ALA A 63 7.88 6.16 -9.55
C ALA A 63 7.73 4.80 -8.86
N TYR A 64 8.81 4.03 -8.81
CA TYR A 64 8.84 2.76 -8.08
C TYR A 64 10.04 2.64 -7.14
N HIS A 65 9.86 1.87 -6.07
CA HIS A 65 10.92 1.46 -5.16
C HIS A 65 11.14 -0.04 -5.29
N TYR A 66 12.38 -0.45 -5.56
CA TYR A 66 12.78 -1.85 -5.55
C TYR A 66 13.02 -2.33 -4.12
N LEU A 67 12.18 -3.24 -3.64
CA LEU A 67 12.32 -3.79 -2.30
C LEU A 67 13.37 -4.90 -2.27
N ASP A 68 14.55 -4.54 -1.78
CA ASP A 68 15.69 -5.45 -1.68
C ASP A 68 15.37 -6.67 -0.80
N LYS A 69 15.90 -7.85 -1.18
CA LYS A 69 15.74 -9.10 -0.42
C LYS A 69 16.19 -9.03 1.04
N SER A 70 17.01 -8.04 1.42
CA SER A 70 17.43 -7.78 2.80
C SER A 70 16.31 -7.22 3.69
N VAL A 71 15.24 -6.70 3.10
CA VAL A 71 14.07 -6.17 3.80
C VAL A 71 13.21 -7.33 4.31
N THR A 72 13.55 -7.81 5.51
CA THR A 72 12.95 -9.01 6.12
C THR A 72 12.07 -8.71 7.34
N THR A 73 11.91 -7.43 7.70
CA THR A 73 11.12 -7.00 8.87
C THR A 73 10.22 -5.82 8.54
N VAL A 74 9.16 -5.63 9.33
CA VAL A 74 8.25 -4.48 9.23
C VAL A 74 8.98 -3.15 9.36
N ALA A 75 9.97 -3.07 10.26
CA ALA A 75 10.74 -1.85 10.48
C ALA A 75 11.55 -1.47 9.24
N LEU A 76 12.21 -2.45 8.60
CA LEU A 76 12.95 -2.24 7.36
C LEU A 76 12.02 -1.85 6.20
N ALA A 77 10.82 -2.47 6.12
CA ALA A 77 9.83 -2.12 5.10
C ALA A 77 9.36 -0.67 5.23
N LYS A 78 9.15 -0.17 6.45
CA LYS A 78 8.79 1.22 6.71
C LYS A 78 9.94 2.20 6.46
N ALA A 79 11.18 1.79 6.76
CA ALA A 79 12.36 2.57 6.42
C ALA A 79 12.49 2.73 4.90
N ALA A 80 12.38 1.64 4.15
CA ALA A 80 12.35 1.64 2.69
C ALA A 80 11.24 2.54 2.11
N ALA A 81 10.04 2.52 2.70
CA ALA A 81 8.95 3.44 2.32
C ALA A 81 9.28 4.91 2.62
N THR A 82 10.00 5.19 3.71
CA THR A 82 10.46 6.54 4.06
C THR A 82 11.52 7.04 3.09
N ASP A 83 12.46 6.19 2.69
CA ASP A 83 13.49 6.53 1.69
C ASP A 83 12.84 6.82 0.33
N PHE A 84 11.86 5.99 -0.06
CA PHE A 84 11.10 6.22 -1.29
C PHE A 84 10.33 7.55 -1.25
N ASN A 85 9.67 7.86 -0.15
CA ASN A 85 8.97 9.13 0.01
C ASN A 85 9.93 10.34 0.03
N THR A 86 11.15 10.17 0.55
CA THR A 86 12.19 11.20 0.49
C THR A 86 12.55 11.50 -0.96
N ALA A 87 12.76 10.47 -1.79
CA ALA A 87 12.99 10.66 -3.22
C ALA A 87 11.81 11.35 -3.92
N ILE A 88 10.57 10.94 -3.62
CA ILE A 88 9.36 11.60 -4.13
C ILE A 88 9.33 13.09 -3.77
N LYS A 89 9.70 13.46 -2.54
CA LYS A 89 9.78 14.86 -2.10
C LYS A 89 10.87 15.64 -2.83
N GLU A 90 12.04 15.05 -3.03
CA GLU A 90 13.13 15.66 -3.80
C GLU A 90 12.75 15.89 -5.27
N ALA A 91 11.91 15.05 -5.85
CA ALA A 91 11.34 15.25 -7.18
C ALA A 91 10.25 16.34 -7.25
N GLY A 92 9.93 17.00 -6.12
CA GLY A 92 8.90 18.04 -6.01
C GLY A 92 7.59 17.58 -5.36
N GLY A 93 7.58 16.41 -4.73
CA GLY A 93 6.45 15.85 -3.99
C GLY A 93 5.51 15.00 -4.84
N VAL A 94 4.61 14.27 -4.17
CA VAL A 94 3.72 13.29 -4.82
C VAL A 94 2.88 13.89 -5.95
N LYS A 95 2.51 15.18 -5.86
CA LYS A 95 1.72 15.90 -6.87
C LYS A 95 2.48 16.09 -8.20
N VAL A 96 3.79 15.85 -8.25
CA VAL A 96 4.54 15.84 -9.50
C VAL A 96 4.19 14.61 -10.33
N PHE A 97 3.91 13.48 -9.72
CA PHE A 97 3.61 12.23 -10.41
C PHE A 97 2.16 12.21 -10.92
N ASP A 98 1.95 11.52 -12.04
CA ASP A 98 0.65 11.31 -12.68
C ASP A 98 0.14 9.87 -12.48
N LEU A 99 1.01 8.98 -12.00
CA LEU A 99 0.72 7.58 -11.69
C LEU A 99 1.02 7.30 -10.20
N PRO A 100 0.37 6.31 -9.57
CA PRO A 100 0.55 6.03 -8.15
C PRO A 100 1.97 5.52 -7.85
N PRO A 101 2.51 5.78 -6.65
CA PRO A 101 3.76 5.16 -6.21
C PRO A 101 3.68 3.64 -6.26
N THR A 102 4.76 2.99 -6.67
CA THR A 102 4.79 1.53 -6.83
C THR A 102 5.81 0.87 -5.91
N LEU A 103 5.38 -0.19 -5.23
CA LEU A 103 6.27 -1.17 -4.62
C LEU A 103 6.67 -2.20 -5.68
N ASP A 104 7.94 -2.29 -6.01
CA ASP A 104 8.50 -3.41 -6.77
C ASP A 104 8.98 -4.48 -5.79
N TYR A 105 8.32 -5.64 -5.81
CA TYR A 105 8.62 -6.75 -4.90
C TYR A 105 8.59 -8.09 -5.64
N GLU A 106 9.78 -8.59 -5.96
CA GLU A 106 9.97 -9.73 -6.85
C GLU A 106 10.95 -10.80 -6.35
N GLU A 107 11.70 -10.50 -5.28
CA GLU A 107 12.62 -11.44 -4.64
C GLU A 107 12.55 -11.32 -3.12
N ILE A 108 12.95 -12.39 -2.43
CA ILE A 108 12.95 -12.44 -0.95
C ILE A 108 14.24 -13.05 -0.44
N GLY A 109 14.67 -12.59 0.72
CA GLY A 109 15.64 -13.31 1.54
C GLY A 109 14.99 -14.52 2.21
N SER A 110 15.55 -14.95 3.34
CA SER A 110 15.07 -16.10 4.10
C SER A 110 13.81 -15.78 4.92
N ILE A 111 12.68 -15.55 4.23
CA ILE A 111 11.37 -15.29 4.85
C ILE A 111 10.27 -16.18 4.26
N THR A 112 9.24 -16.43 5.06
CA THR A 112 8.05 -17.21 4.67
C THR A 112 7.07 -16.38 3.84
N ALA A 113 6.18 -17.04 3.10
CA ALA A 113 5.10 -16.34 2.36
C ALA A 113 4.22 -15.46 3.28
N ALA A 114 3.96 -15.89 4.53
CA ALA A 114 3.24 -15.06 5.49
C ALA A 114 3.99 -13.77 5.82
N GLN A 115 5.32 -13.84 5.96
CA GLN A 115 6.16 -12.66 6.18
C GLN A 115 6.22 -11.76 4.94
N VAL A 116 6.20 -12.32 3.72
CA VAL A 116 6.12 -11.54 2.46
C VAL A 116 4.89 -10.62 2.49
N ASN A 117 3.72 -11.14 2.84
CA ASN A 117 2.49 -10.35 2.93
C ASN A 117 2.56 -9.28 4.04
N ILE A 118 3.16 -9.60 5.19
CA ILE A 118 3.35 -8.63 6.28
C ILE A 118 4.25 -7.48 5.84
N ILE A 119 5.36 -7.78 5.15
CA ILE A 119 6.33 -6.80 4.65
C ILE A 119 5.72 -5.92 3.57
N ALA A 120 5.04 -6.52 2.59
CA ALA A 120 4.36 -5.78 1.53
C ALA A 120 3.32 -4.81 2.13
N LYS A 121 2.46 -5.28 3.03
CA LYS A 121 1.46 -4.43 3.69
C LYS A 121 2.10 -3.31 4.51
N ALA A 122 3.20 -3.58 5.20
CA ALA A 122 3.91 -2.56 5.97
C ALA A 122 4.43 -1.43 5.07
N PHE A 123 5.06 -1.77 3.94
CA PHE A 123 5.54 -0.79 2.98
C PHE A 123 4.38 0.00 2.35
N LEU A 124 3.37 -0.70 1.82
CA LEU A 124 2.26 -0.08 1.09
C LEU A 124 1.43 0.85 1.98
N SER A 125 1.13 0.42 3.20
CA SER A 125 0.39 1.24 4.16
C SER A 125 1.18 2.48 4.56
N GLU A 126 2.50 2.34 4.69
CA GLU A 126 3.37 3.47 5.04
C GLU A 126 3.47 4.48 3.89
N ILE A 127 3.58 4.02 2.64
CA ILE A 127 3.51 4.92 1.47
C ILE A 127 2.16 5.63 1.38
N LYS A 128 1.04 4.92 1.58
CA LYS A 128 -0.28 5.56 1.61
C LYS A 128 -0.35 6.62 2.70
N ARG A 129 0.15 6.33 3.91
CA ARG A 129 0.20 7.27 5.03
C ARG A 129 1.04 8.52 4.71
N LEU A 130 2.20 8.32 4.10
CA LEU A 130 3.16 9.38 3.81
C LEU A 130 2.78 10.28 2.62
N THR A 131 2.06 9.73 1.65
CA THR A 131 1.78 10.41 0.37
C THR A 131 0.31 10.75 0.17
N GLY A 132 -0.61 10.14 0.92
CA GLY A 132 -2.05 10.22 0.67
C GLY A 132 -2.51 9.43 -0.56
N VAL A 133 -1.59 8.83 -1.34
CA VAL A 133 -1.93 8.08 -2.57
C VAL A 133 -1.89 6.59 -2.31
N THR A 134 -2.89 5.85 -2.77
CA THR A 134 -2.90 4.39 -2.68
C THR A 134 -1.85 3.83 -3.65
N PRO A 135 -0.80 3.16 -3.16
CA PRO A 135 0.24 2.62 -4.03
C PRO A 135 -0.26 1.40 -4.81
N ILE A 136 0.52 0.99 -5.81
CA ILE A 136 0.33 -0.29 -6.52
C ILE A 136 1.53 -1.20 -6.29
N ILE A 137 1.41 -2.47 -6.68
CA ILE A 137 2.46 -3.47 -6.53
C ILE A 137 2.89 -3.96 -7.89
N TYR A 138 4.19 -3.87 -8.17
CA TYR A 138 4.84 -4.62 -9.22
C TYR A 138 5.39 -5.95 -8.68
N THR A 139 5.19 -7.03 -9.44
CA THR A 139 5.76 -8.35 -9.13
C THR A 139 5.73 -9.31 -10.32
N GLY A 140 6.63 -10.28 -10.35
CA GLY A 140 6.60 -11.39 -11.31
C GLY A 140 5.44 -12.37 -11.07
N ASN A 141 4.83 -12.90 -12.14
CA ASN A 141 3.62 -13.75 -12.03
C ASN A 141 3.80 -14.99 -11.15
N SER A 142 4.99 -15.60 -11.13
CA SER A 142 5.29 -16.72 -10.23
C SER A 142 5.51 -16.26 -8.78
N PHE A 143 6.18 -15.12 -8.57
CA PHE A 143 6.32 -14.57 -7.23
C PHE A 143 4.96 -14.16 -6.64
N ALA A 144 4.04 -13.72 -7.50
CA ALA A 144 2.70 -13.31 -7.13
C ALA A 144 1.88 -14.40 -6.41
N GLU A 145 2.21 -15.68 -6.59
CA GLU A 145 1.60 -16.82 -5.88
C GLU A 145 1.79 -16.76 -4.36
N LYS A 146 2.74 -15.96 -3.88
CA LYS A 146 2.98 -15.75 -2.44
C LYS A 146 1.98 -14.78 -1.81
N PHE A 147 1.29 -13.97 -2.59
CA PHE A 147 0.42 -12.92 -2.06
C PHE A 147 -0.99 -13.44 -1.73
N ASP A 148 -1.52 -12.96 -0.62
CA ASP A 148 -2.86 -13.24 -0.14
C ASP A 148 -3.89 -12.21 -0.65
N LEU A 149 -5.17 -12.45 -0.33
CA LEU A 149 -6.27 -11.56 -0.72
C LEU A 149 -6.18 -10.17 -0.07
N GLU A 150 -5.46 -10.01 1.04
CA GLU A 150 -5.29 -8.69 1.68
C GLU A 150 -4.34 -7.82 0.87
N VAL A 151 -3.26 -8.40 0.34
CA VAL A 151 -2.41 -7.73 -0.65
C VAL A 151 -3.12 -7.59 -1.99
N GLY A 152 -4.00 -8.53 -2.34
CA GLY A 152 -4.86 -8.49 -3.53
C GLY A 152 -5.78 -7.28 -3.65
N LYS A 153 -5.99 -6.51 -2.56
CA LYS A 153 -6.75 -5.26 -2.57
C LYS A 153 -6.05 -4.11 -3.30
N TYR A 154 -4.74 -4.20 -3.49
CA TYR A 154 -3.96 -3.23 -4.27
C TYR A 154 -3.97 -3.61 -5.75
N PHE A 155 -3.88 -2.61 -6.63
CA PHE A 155 -3.70 -2.87 -8.05
C PHE A 155 -2.34 -3.51 -8.32
N VAL A 156 -2.30 -4.41 -9.32
CA VAL A 156 -1.09 -5.15 -9.68
C VAL A 156 -0.56 -4.73 -11.05
N TRP A 157 0.73 -4.45 -11.07
CA TRP A 157 1.57 -4.41 -12.26
C TRP A 157 2.31 -5.77 -12.34
N ILE A 158 1.80 -6.69 -13.15
CA ILE A 158 2.32 -8.06 -13.21
C ILE A 158 3.39 -8.18 -14.29
N ALA A 159 4.50 -8.86 -13.99
CA ALA A 159 5.50 -9.22 -14.99
C ALA A 159 5.31 -10.68 -15.44
N ARG A 160 5.14 -10.86 -16.75
CA ARG A 160 5.22 -12.17 -17.41
C ARG A 160 5.66 -11.97 -18.84
N TYR A 161 6.90 -12.36 -19.14
CA TYR A 161 7.44 -12.15 -20.47
C TYR A 161 6.91 -13.20 -21.45
N GLY A 162 6.37 -12.73 -22.57
CA GLY A 162 5.91 -13.59 -23.66
C GLY A 162 4.55 -13.17 -24.20
N THR A 163 3.93 -14.07 -24.95
CA THR A 163 2.59 -13.90 -25.52
C THR A 163 1.50 -14.57 -24.68
N ALA A 164 1.89 -15.46 -23.77
CA ALA A 164 0.95 -16.12 -22.86
C ALA A 164 0.46 -15.13 -21.80
N VAL A 165 -0.86 -15.03 -21.66
CA VAL A 165 -1.52 -14.15 -20.66
C VAL A 165 -1.09 -14.53 -19.24
N PRO A 166 -0.87 -13.60 -18.31
CA PRO A 166 -0.58 -13.94 -16.92
C PRO A 166 -1.62 -14.89 -16.33
N TRP A 167 -1.19 -15.93 -15.60
CA TRP A 167 -2.11 -16.84 -14.92
C TRP A 167 -2.68 -16.19 -13.67
N ASP A 168 -3.89 -16.58 -13.30
CA ASP A 168 -4.53 -16.12 -12.06
C ASP A 168 -3.77 -16.66 -10.85
N VAL A 169 -3.66 -15.82 -9.83
CA VAL A 169 -3.11 -16.18 -8.52
C VAL A 169 -4.13 -15.82 -7.45
N THR A 170 -3.95 -16.32 -6.23
CA THR A 170 -4.86 -16.05 -5.11
C THR A 170 -5.19 -14.56 -4.95
N ALA A 171 -4.19 -13.69 -5.05
CA ALA A 171 -4.36 -12.25 -4.88
C ALA A 171 -5.04 -11.55 -6.07
N TRP A 172 -4.88 -12.04 -7.30
CA TRP A 172 -5.36 -11.33 -8.50
C TRP A 172 -5.78 -12.27 -9.63
N SER A 173 -6.92 -11.96 -10.24
CA SER A 173 -7.39 -12.55 -11.51
C SER A 173 -7.42 -11.53 -12.66
N ILE A 174 -7.11 -10.26 -12.38
CA ILE A 174 -7.06 -9.16 -13.35
C ILE A 174 -5.81 -8.33 -13.07
N TRP A 175 -5.01 -8.08 -14.11
CA TRP A 175 -3.88 -7.15 -14.01
C TRP A 175 -4.30 -5.71 -14.30
N THR A 176 -3.63 -4.74 -13.68
CA THR A 176 -3.80 -3.30 -13.97
C THR A 176 -2.77 -2.84 -14.99
N ILE A 177 -1.51 -3.27 -14.81
CA ILE A 177 -0.44 -3.11 -15.80
C ILE A 177 0.18 -4.50 -16.04
N TRP A 178 0.58 -4.79 -17.27
CA TRP A 178 1.35 -5.99 -17.60
C TRP A 178 2.68 -5.61 -18.24
N GLN A 179 3.79 -5.95 -17.57
CA GLN A 179 5.13 -5.97 -18.18
C GLN A 179 5.28 -7.26 -18.99
N TYR A 180 5.21 -7.13 -20.31
CA TYR A 180 5.16 -8.28 -21.23
C TYR A 180 6.52 -8.59 -21.88
N SER A 181 7.52 -7.73 -21.68
CA SER A 181 8.86 -7.85 -22.24
C SER A 181 9.86 -7.03 -21.42
N ASP A 182 11.10 -7.53 -21.33
CA ASP A 182 12.26 -6.80 -20.78
C ASP A 182 13.08 -6.08 -21.89
N GLY A 183 12.48 -5.92 -23.07
CA GLY A 183 13.13 -5.38 -24.26
C GLY A 183 14.05 -6.37 -25.01
N SER A 184 14.49 -7.46 -24.36
CA SER A 184 15.32 -8.50 -24.97
C SER A 184 14.51 -9.75 -25.34
N THR A 185 13.62 -10.14 -24.44
CA THR A 185 12.75 -11.32 -24.46
C THR A 185 11.29 -10.91 -24.28
N GLY A 186 10.37 -11.84 -24.47
CA GLY A 186 8.94 -11.62 -24.26
C GLY A 186 8.17 -11.13 -25.47
N GLY A 187 7.02 -10.48 -25.26
CA GLY A 187 6.15 -9.98 -26.32
C GLY A 187 6.74 -8.80 -27.08
N THR A 188 6.05 -8.38 -28.15
CA THR A 188 6.42 -7.18 -28.94
C THR A 188 5.34 -6.12 -28.82
N ARG A 189 5.68 -4.88 -29.18
CA ARG A 189 4.71 -3.80 -29.44
C ARG A 189 3.89 -4.15 -30.68
N SER A 190 2.80 -3.42 -30.93
CA SER A 190 1.98 -3.57 -32.15
C SER A 190 2.77 -3.38 -33.44
N SER A 191 3.89 -2.65 -33.41
CA SER A 191 4.83 -2.50 -34.52
C SER A 191 5.65 -3.75 -34.85
N GLY A 192 5.55 -4.81 -34.03
CA GLY A 192 6.40 -5.99 -34.11
C GLY A 192 7.79 -5.82 -33.49
N SER A 193 8.11 -4.63 -32.94
CA SER A 193 9.39 -4.34 -32.31
C SER A 193 9.36 -4.45 -30.78
N ARG A 194 10.52 -4.69 -30.16
CA ARG A 194 10.76 -4.49 -28.72
C ARG A 194 11.50 -3.18 -28.40
N THR A 195 11.95 -2.46 -29.42
CA THR A 195 12.70 -1.22 -29.25
C THR A 195 11.77 -0.03 -29.06
N VAL A 196 12.28 0.99 -28.40
CA VAL A 196 11.64 2.30 -28.25
C VAL A 196 12.60 3.37 -28.74
N ALA A 197 12.14 4.22 -29.66
CA ALA A 197 12.94 5.30 -30.19
C ALA A 197 13.37 6.26 -29.07
N GLY A 198 14.65 6.61 -29.04
CA GLY A 198 15.21 7.48 -28.01
C GLY A 198 15.85 6.75 -26.83
N ILE A 199 15.75 5.42 -26.77
CA ILE A 199 16.47 4.58 -25.81
C ILE A 199 17.43 3.67 -26.57
N VAL A 200 18.67 3.60 -26.10
CA VAL A 200 19.69 2.71 -26.68
C VAL A 200 19.72 1.43 -25.86
N GLY A 201 19.47 0.29 -26.52
CA GLY A 201 19.45 -1.02 -25.87
C GLY A 201 18.05 -1.44 -25.40
N PRO A 202 17.97 -2.53 -24.60
CA PRO A 202 16.72 -3.06 -24.08
C PRO A 202 16.01 -2.08 -23.14
N VAL A 203 14.68 -2.08 -23.20
CA VAL A 203 13.81 -1.37 -22.26
C VAL A 203 12.55 -2.20 -22.02
N ASP A 204 12.11 -2.20 -20.78
CA ASP A 204 10.94 -2.94 -20.35
C ASP A 204 9.66 -2.33 -20.94
N LEU A 205 8.76 -3.19 -21.39
CA LEU A 205 7.56 -2.79 -22.11
C LEU A 205 6.30 -3.21 -21.35
N ASN A 206 5.41 -2.23 -21.20
CA ASN A 206 4.23 -2.32 -20.37
C ASN A 206 2.95 -1.97 -21.14
N GLU A 207 1.85 -2.57 -20.71
CA GLU A 207 0.52 -2.14 -21.10
C GLU A 207 -0.35 -1.89 -19.87
N TYR A 208 -1.04 -0.76 -19.84
CA TYR A 208 -2.12 -0.51 -18.89
C TYR A 208 -3.45 -1.04 -19.44
N ASN A 209 -4.25 -1.69 -18.57
CA ASN A 209 -5.54 -2.27 -18.94
C ASN A 209 -6.62 -1.18 -19.07
N GLY A 210 -6.60 -0.45 -20.18
CA GLY A 210 -7.54 0.62 -20.46
C GLY A 210 -6.99 1.61 -21.47
N THR A 211 -7.80 2.60 -21.79
CA THR A 211 -7.50 3.72 -22.68
C THR A 211 -6.75 4.83 -21.95
N LEU A 212 -6.14 5.76 -22.70
CA LEU A 212 -5.41 6.89 -22.12
C LEU A 212 -6.31 7.82 -21.30
N ALA A 213 -7.58 7.94 -21.72
CA ALA A 213 -8.58 8.70 -20.97
C ALA A 213 -8.90 8.03 -19.64
N GLU A 214 -9.06 6.71 -19.62
CA GLU A 214 -9.28 5.93 -18.38
C GLU A 214 -8.07 6.02 -17.44
N LEU A 215 -6.85 5.90 -17.96
CA LEU A 215 -5.63 6.06 -17.16
C LEU A 215 -5.56 7.45 -16.50
N LYS A 216 -5.76 8.51 -17.29
CA LYS A 216 -5.78 9.90 -16.80
C LYS A 216 -6.93 10.17 -15.84
N ALA A 217 -8.07 9.49 -15.99
CA ALA A 217 -9.20 9.62 -15.09
C ALA A 217 -8.96 8.90 -13.76
N ALA A 218 -8.39 7.69 -13.80
CA ALA A 218 -8.07 6.87 -12.63
C ALA A 218 -7.11 7.58 -11.67
N TYR A 219 -6.18 8.37 -12.22
CA TYR A 219 -5.19 9.11 -11.46
C TYR A 219 -5.31 10.62 -11.69
N LYS A 220 -6.51 11.09 -12.04
CA LYS A 220 -6.78 12.51 -12.20
C LYS A 220 -6.47 13.17 -10.88
N LYS A 221 -5.49 14.08 -10.90
CA LYS A 221 -5.21 14.99 -9.78
C LYS A 221 -6.54 15.62 -9.38
N ALA A 222 -7.04 15.24 -8.20
CA ALA A 222 -8.14 15.96 -7.58
C ALA A 222 -7.64 17.38 -7.32
N SER A 223 -7.88 18.28 -8.26
CA SER A 223 -7.81 19.71 -8.03
C SER A 223 -8.99 20.03 -7.09
N GLY A 224 -8.81 19.85 -5.77
CA GLY A 224 -9.77 20.38 -4.81
C GLY A 224 -9.97 19.65 -3.49
N GLU A 225 -9.49 18.42 -3.30
CA GLU A 225 -9.54 17.78 -1.98
C GLU A 225 -8.13 17.62 -1.46
N GLU A 226 -7.70 18.60 -0.67
CA GLU A 226 -6.61 18.41 0.27
C GLU A 226 -7.05 17.33 1.26
N GLU A 227 -6.72 16.07 0.96
CA GLU A 227 -6.34 15.19 2.06
C GLU A 227 -5.06 15.79 2.61
N GLU A 228 -5.22 16.62 3.64
CA GLU A 228 -4.16 17.09 4.53
C GLU A 228 -3.17 15.93 4.71
N PRO A 229 -1.86 16.15 4.48
CA PRO A 229 -0.87 15.13 4.80
C PRO A 229 -1.15 14.67 6.22
N VAL A 230 -1.25 13.35 6.45
CA VAL A 230 -1.47 12.83 7.80
C VAL A 230 -0.30 13.30 8.65
N THR A 231 -0.50 14.44 9.32
CA THR A 231 0.45 14.98 10.28
C THR A 231 0.68 13.85 11.26
N GLU A 232 1.95 13.52 11.47
CA GLU A 232 2.36 12.50 12.44
C GLU A 232 1.56 12.75 13.71
N ARG A 233 0.59 11.87 13.99
CA ARG A 233 -0.32 12.07 15.12
C ARG A 233 0.56 12.22 16.33
N ASP A 234 0.44 13.32 17.08
CA ASP A 234 1.13 13.40 18.36
C ASP A 234 0.62 12.24 19.22
N ILE A 235 1.51 11.28 19.37
CA ILE A 235 1.23 9.99 19.98
C ILE A 235 1.00 10.13 21.49
N ASN A 236 1.17 11.33 22.06
CA ASN A 236 0.84 11.72 23.42
C ASN A 236 -0.55 12.39 23.53
N VAL A 237 -1.20 12.67 22.40
CA VAL A 237 -2.52 13.31 22.34
C VAL A 237 -3.60 12.28 21.99
N VAL A 238 -4.66 12.29 22.79
CA VAL A 238 -5.85 11.46 22.57
C VAL A 238 -6.57 11.95 21.33
N SER A 239 -6.95 11.04 20.43
CA SER A 239 -7.75 11.41 19.26
C SER A 239 -9.08 12.01 19.69
N ALA A 240 -9.51 13.05 18.99
CA ALA A 240 -10.77 13.74 19.28
C ALA A 240 -11.96 12.78 19.38
N TRP A 241 -12.08 11.81 18.48
CA TRP A 241 -13.18 10.82 18.48
C TRP A 241 -13.22 9.95 19.75
N ALA A 242 -12.09 9.79 20.45
CA ALA A 242 -11.96 8.96 21.64
C ALA A 242 -11.87 9.79 22.94
N ALA A 243 -11.95 11.12 22.87
CA ALA A 243 -11.69 12.01 24.00
C ALA A 243 -12.69 11.81 25.15
N ASP A 244 -13.98 11.63 24.84
CA ASP A 244 -15.02 11.44 25.84
C ASP A 244 -14.86 10.10 26.57
N ASN A 245 -14.71 9.01 25.80
CA ASN A 245 -14.45 7.67 26.33
C ASN A 245 -13.16 7.62 27.16
N TRP A 246 -12.10 8.33 26.73
CA TRP A 246 -10.86 8.43 27.48
C TRP A 246 -11.04 9.17 28.81
N THR A 247 -11.80 10.25 28.80
CA THR A 247 -12.12 11.02 30.00
C THR A 247 -12.90 10.15 30.99
N GLU A 248 -13.93 9.45 30.51
CA GLU A 248 -14.72 8.53 31.32
C GLU A 248 -13.85 7.40 31.90
N ALA A 249 -13.00 6.78 31.08
CA ALA A 249 -12.15 5.69 31.53
C ALA A 249 -11.11 6.13 32.57
N LYS A 250 -10.63 7.39 32.50
CA LYS A 250 -9.79 7.98 33.56
C LYS A 250 -10.58 8.26 34.84
N VAL A 251 -11.77 8.85 34.74
CA VAL A 251 -12.65 9.13 35.89
C VAL A 251 -12.97 7.84 36.65
N ASN A 252 -13.21 6.76 35.92
CA ASN A 252 -13.49 5.44 36.48
C ASN A 252 -12.22 4.68 36.92
N GLY A 253 -11.03 5.28 36.81
CA GLY A 253 -9.76 4.72 37.26
C GLY A 253 -9.26 3.52 36.43
N TYR A 254 -9.75 3.35 35.20
CA TYR A 254 -9.28 2.30 34.29
C TYR A 254 -7.93 2.63 33.65
N PHE A 255 -7.64 3.92 33.49
CA PHE A 255 -6.34 4.44 33.06
C PHE A 255 -5.87 5.53 34.03
N ASP A 256 -4.56 5.60 34.26
CA ASP A 256 -3.93 6.55 35.19
C ASP A 256 -3.62 7.92 34.57
N GLY A 257 -4.03 8.13 33.32
CA GLY A 257 -3.75 9.35 32.56
C GLY A 257 -2.39 9.36 31.86
N THR A 258 -1.56 8.33 32.05
CA THR A 258 -0.33 8.11 31.29
C THR A 258 -0.58 7.21 30.07
N ARG A 259 0.37 7.19 29.14
CA ARG A 259 0.16 7.06 27.69
C ARG A 259 -0.28 5.65 27.19
N PRO A 260 -1.28 5.55 26.27
CA PRO A 260 -1.61 4.34 25.48
C PRO A 260 -1.08 4.34 24.03
N GLY A 261 -0.08 5.18 23.73
CA GLY A 261 0.46 5.34 22.38
C GLY A 261 1.67 4.43 22.07
N ALA A 262 2.03 3.53 22.97
CA ALA A 262 2.86 2.36 22.65
C ALA A 262 1.91 1.16 22.40
N PRO A 263 2.31 0.16 21.59
CA PRO A 263 1.56 -1.08 21.50
C PRO A 263 1.36 -1.65 22.91
N ILE A 264 0.11 -1.79 23.35
CA ILE A 264 -0.21 -2.51 24.59
C ILE A 264 0.33 -3.94 24.46
N THR A 265 1.12 -4.37 25.43
CA THR A 265 1.65 -5.74 25.47
C THR A 265 0.54 -6.76 25.75
N ARG A 266 0.82 -8.05 25.52
CA ARG A 266 -0.14 -9.13 25.81
C ARG A 266 -0.46 -9.19 27.30
N GLU A 267 0.54 -8.90 28.13
CA GLU A 267 0.49 -8.88 29.58
C GLU A 267 -0.39 -7.72 30.09
N GLU A 268 -0.19 -6.51 29.57
CA GLU A 268 -1.02 -5.35 29.90
C GLU A 268 -2.48 -5.54 29.46
N THR A 269 -2.70 -6.12 28.26
CA THR A 269 -4.05 -6.48 27.80
C THR A 269 -4.73 -7.45 28.76
N ALA A 270 -4.00 -8.49 29.21
CA ALA A 270 -4.53 -9.49 30.13
C ALA A 270 -4.93 -8.89 31.49
N ILE A 271 -4.19 -7.89 31.98
CA ILE A 271 -4.52 -7.18 33.22
C ILE A 271 -5.82 -6.38 33.05
N VAL A 272 -5.95 -5.62 31.98
CA VAL A 272 -7.16 -4.81 31.69
C VAL A 272 -8.40 -5.70 31.57
N VAL A 273 -8.30 -6.76 30.75
CA VAL A 273 -9.40 -7.73 30.55
C VAL A 273 -9.80 -8.40 31.85
N ASN A 274 -8.84 -8.81 32.70
CA ASN A 274 -9.16 -9.43 33.98
C ASN A 274 -9.77 -8.47 34.99
N LYS A 275 -9.37 -7.19 35.02
CA LYS A 275 -10.01 -6.17 35.87
C LYS A 275 -11.47 -5.95 35.46
N LEU A 276 -11.73 -5.78 34.16
CA LEU A 276 -13.09 -5.65 33.62
C LEU A 276 -13.93 -6.88 33.97
N ARG A 277 -13.42 -8.09 33.71
CA ARG A 277 -14.10 -9.34 34.07
C ARG A 277 -14.44 -9.40 35.56
N LYS A 278 -13.50 -9.07 36.45
CA LYS A 278 -13.75 -9.07 37.91
C LYS A 278 -14.84 -8.08 38.31
N ASN A 279 -14.86 -6.89 37.73
CA ASN A 279 -15.89 -5.89 37.99
C ASN A 279 -17.26 -6.34 37.50
N PHE A 280 -17.36 -6.91 36.29
CA PHE A 280 -18.60 -7.50 35.79
C PHE A 280 -19.10 -8.62 36.69
N LEU A 281 -18.22 -9.53 37.13
CA LEU A 281 -18.60 -10.62 38.03
C LEU A 281 -19.11 -10.12 39.38
N LYS A 282 -18.51 -9.06 39.95
CA LYS A 282 -19.02 -8.42 41.17
C LYS A 282 -20.41 -7.81 40.97
N LEU A 283 -20.63 -7.15 39.84
CA LEU A 283 -21.90 -6.51 39.51
C LEU A 283 -23.02 -7.54 39.32
N ILE A 284 -22.71 -8.64 38.62
CA ILE A 284 -23.62 -9.78 38.47
C ILE A 284 -23.93 -10.40 39.83
N ALA A 285 -22.92 -10.70 40.64
CA ALA A 285 -23.14 -11.32 41.96
C ALA A 285 -23.98 -10.43 42.89
N GLY A 286 -23.73 -9.11 42.90
CA GLY A 286 -24.53 -8.14 43.66
C GLY A 286 -25.99 -8.13 43.23
N ASN A 287 -26.26 -8.14 41.91
CA ASN A 287 -27.62 -8.19 41.39
C ASN A 287 -28.31 -9.53 41.69
N THR A 288 -27.61 -10.65 41.64
CA THR A 288 -28.16 -11.96 42.03
C THR A 288 -28.60 -11.97 43.49
N THR A 289 -27.80 -11.37 44.38
CA THR A 289 -28.19 -11.24 45.80
C THR A 289 -29.40 -10.34 45.99
N GLN A 290 -29.49 -9.21 45.28
CA GLN A 290 -30.64 -8.30 45.34
C GLN A 290 -31.92 -8.92 44.77
N ILE A 291 -31.82 -9.68 43.68
CA ILE A 291 -32.95 -10.41 43.09
C ILE A 291 -33.46 -11.47 44.08
N ALA A 292 -32.55 -12.25 44.69
CA ALA A 292 -32.94 -13.24 45.70
C ALA A 292 -33.59 -12.62 46.95
N ASP A 293 -33.17 -11.42 47.35
CA ASP A 293 -33.81 -10.66 48.44
C ASP A 293 -35.22 -10.19 48.06
N LEU A 294 -35.40 -9.69 46.83
CA LEU A 294 -36.71 -9.31 46.30
C LEU A 294 -37.65 -10.52 46.18
N GLU A 295 -37.16 -11.68 45.73
CA GLU A 295 -37.94 -12.93 45.67
C GLU A 295 -38.39 -13.37 47.06
N LYS A 296 -37.52 -13.31 48.07
CA LYS A 296 -37.90 -13.60 49.46
C LYS A 296 -38.96 -12.66 50.00
N ARG A 297 -38.82 -11.36 49.74
CA ARG A 297 -39.81 -10.34 50.16
C ARG A 297 -41.14 -10.56 49.44
N LEU A 298 -41.12 -10.93 48.17
CA LEU A 298 -42.32 -11.26 47.40
C LEU A 298 -43.03 -12.48 48.00
N GLN A 299 -42.30 -13.55 48.35
CA GLN A 299 -42.87 -14.74 49.00
C GLN A 299 -43.53 -14.43 50.35
N VAL A 300 -42.96 -13.52 51.14
CA VAL A 300 -43.58 -13.07 52.41
C VAL A 300 -44.88 -12.32 52.14
N ILE A 301 -44.90 -11.41 51.16
CA ILE A 301 -46.12 -10.67 50.77
C ILE A 301 -47.20 -11.61 50.26
N GLU A 302 -46.85 -12.61 49.45
CA GLU A 302 -47.78 -13.62 48.94
C GLU A 302 -48.37 -14.49 50.07
N GLN A 303 -47.63 -14.74 51.15
CA GLN A 303 -48.11 -15.49 52.33
C GLN A 303 -48.95 -14.65 53.29
N GLU A 304 -48.77 -13.32 53.32
CA GLU A 304 -49.56 -12.40 54.17
C GLU A 304 -50.87 -11.92 53.50
N GLY A 305 -51.05 -12.23 52.21
CA GLY A 305 -52.23 -11.89 51.40
C GLY A 305 -53.30 -12.98 51.25
N GLU A 306 -53.09 -14.17 51.85
CA GLU A 306 -54.08 -15.26 52.02
C GLU A 306 -54.69 -15.25 53.43
#